data_AF-A0A9P0M1N4-F1
#
_entry.id   AF-A0A9P0M1N4-F1
#
_cell.length_a   1.000
_cell.length_b   1.000
_cell.length_c   1.000
_cell.angle_alpha   90.00
_cell.angle_beta   90.00
_cell.angle_gamma   90.00
#
_symmetry.space_group_name_H-M   'P 1'
#
loop_
_entity.id
_entity.type
_entity.pdbx_description
1 polymer ?
#
loop_
_entity_poly.entity_id
_entity_poly.type
_entity_poly.pdbx_seq_one_letter_code
_entity_poly.pdbx_strand_id
1 'polypeptide(L)'
;MRQLAVLVGKALQFKEPVLLVGETGGGKTTVCQLIADYNGQELVTVNCHMHTESGDFIGGLRPVRDHSAEDATKLFEWSDGPLVKAMLQGNLFLADEISLADDSVLERLNSLLEPERTLLVAEKSVDLYNTESSETVVAHENFHFIELSPALRNRFTEIWCEPCSRTEDLIAVAEKNLKQGLDLGNQEDGSTGIGKRIVEFVEWFRKNEVGKRFTVSIRDILTWVNFINQCANKIDVTEAYVHGASLTFLDSLGSGVTSTESSKDLEAFRSSCISFLLDQVRHLSPTVTHQMDKLKVEKTIDSFGIKPFFIKSLSSKNDDVDFVFNASTTVYNTMRLLRGMQLSKAILLEGSPGVGKTSLVAALAKCTGHELFRVNLSDQTDISDLFGADLPVEGGSGGQFSWRDGPLLQALKNGSWILLDELNLASQSVLEGLNACLDHRGEIYIPELDKTFHIKPESTMLLIYGDRMRCQTDKDRVADIFESCFGRRPRGFAIVPYVTNDRVHLGDVSVARGKGGVNEHVLRQDKSCLVLRGQLGVLRSLAYCTGSSGSGKSTAVKTLANLSGKPLRTLPVSSAMDTADLLGGFEQVFRLVEIRETESEPLDLVI
;
A
#
# COMPACT_ATOMS: atom_id res chain seq x y z
N MET A 1 16.03 17.64 -20.64
CA MET A 1 17.13 17.26 -19.72
C MET A 1 18.35 18.17 -19.77
N ARG A 2 19.03 18.37 -20.90
CA ARG A 2 20.26 19.21 -20.94
C ARG A 2 20.03 20.66 -20.47
N GLN A 3 18.96 21.30 -20.94
CA GLN A 3 18.58 22.65 -20.49
C GLN A 3 18.31 22.68 -18.98
N LEU A 4 17.51 21.73 -18.48
CA LEU A 4 17.21 21.61 -17.05
C LEU A 4 18.50 21.48 -16.21
N ALA A 5 19.43 20.61 -16.59
CA ALA A 5 20.70 20.45 -15.87
C ALA A 5 21.56 21.73 -15.89
N VAL A 6 21.56 22.48 -16.99
CA VAL A 6 22.28 23.77 -17.08
C VAL A 6 21.65 24.82 -16.16
N LEU A 7 20.31 24.91 -16.14
CA LEU A 7 19.60 25.87 -15.30
C LEU A 7 19.79 25.56 -13.81
N VAL A 8 19.62 24.29 -13.41
CA VAL A 8 19.87 23.86 -12.03
C VAL A 8 21.33 24.10 -11.68
N GLY A 9 22.29 23.63 -12.48
CA GLY A 9 23.71 23.84 -12.22
C GLY A 9 24.10 25.32 -12.11
N LYS A 10 23.43 26.21 -12.87
CA LYS A 10 23.63 27.66 -12.74
C LYS A 10 23.06 28.22 -11.43
N ALA A 11 21.84 27.85 -11.05
CA ALA A 11 21.26 28.28 -9.79
C ALA A 11 22.10 27.82 -8.58
N LEU A 12 22.62 26.58 -8.62
CA LEU A 12 23.52 26.07 -7.59
C LEU A 12 24.85 26.86 -7.53
N GLN A 13 25.41 27.29 -8.67
CA GLN A 13 26.59 28.17 -8.70
C GLN A 13 26.34 29.52 -8.01
N PHE A 14 25.12 30.05 -8.12
CA PHE A 14 24.72 31.29 -7.45
C PHE A 14 24.23 31.08 -6.01
N LYS A 15 24.23 29.83 -5.51
CA LYS A 15 23.74 29.45 -4.17
C LYS A 15 22.27 29.84 -3.95
N GLU A 16 21.49 29.90 -5.05
CA GLU A 16 20.06 30.16 -4.98
C GLU A 16 19.30 28.87 -4.65
N PRO A 17 18.27 28.92 -3.78
CA PRO A 17 17.36 27.80 -3.58
C PRO A 17 16.54 27.56 -4.86
N VAL A 18 16.41 26.30 -5.27
CA VAL A 18 15.82 25.91 -6.57
C VAL A 18 14.47 25.24 -6.40
N LEU A 19 13.46 25.68 -7.16
CA LEU A 19 12.15 25.05 -7.21
C LEU A 19 11.93 24.41 -8.58
N LEU A 20 11.78 23.08 -8.65
CA LEU A 20 11.55 22.35 -9.90
C LEU A 20 10.06 22.04 -10.09
N VAL A 21 9.41 22.73 -11.03
CA VAL A 21 7.97 22.54 -11.30
C VAL A 21 7.76 21.82 -12.62
N GLY A 22 6.85 20.85 -12.68
CA GLY A 22 6.48 20.17 -13.92
C GLY A 22 5.86 18.80 -13.68
N GLU A 23 5.49 18.10 -14.75
CA GLU A 23 4.85 16.79 -14.68
C GLU A 23 5.73 15.73 -13.99
N THR A 24 5.09 14.73 -13.41
CA THR A 24 5.78 13.58 -12.81
C THR A 24 6.43 12.75 -13.92
N GLY A 25 7.69 12.35 -13.72
CA GLY A 25 8.46 11.68 -14.78
C GLY A 25 9.09 12.61 -15.82
N GLY A 26 9.04 13.94 -15.63
CA GLY A 26 9.80 14.93 -16.43
C GLY A 26 11.32 14.97 -16.15
N GLY A 27 11.83 14.08 -15.30
CA GLY A 27 13.26 13.98 -14.99
C GLY A 27 13.77 14.89 -13.86
N LYS A 28 12.88 15.48 -13.06
CA LYS A 28 13.21 16.36 -11.92
C LYS A 28 14.22 15.73 -10.96
N THR A 29 13.83 14.62 -10.34
CA THR A 29 14.66 13.85 -9.40
C THR A 29 15.96 13.33 -10.05
N THR A 30 15.88 12.91 -11.30
CA THR A 30 17.05 12.40 -12.05
C THR A 30 18.10 13.49 -12.26
N VAL A 31 17.72 14.75 -12.50
CA VAL A 31 18.69 15.85 -12.61
C VAL A 31 19.35 16.14 -11.28
N CYS A 32 18.61 16.11 -10.17
CA CYS A 32 19.18 16.29 -8.83
C CYS A 32 20.23 15.22 -8.51
N GLN A 33 19.92 13.95 -8.78
CA GLN A 33 20.84 12.83 -8.61
C GLN A 33 22.11 13.00 -9.45
N LEU A 34 21.97 13.29 -10.75
CA LEU A 34 23.11 13.47 -11.64
C LEU A 34 24.02 14.63 -11.21
N ILE A 35 23.46 15.70 -10.67
CA ILE A 35 24.22 16.86 -10.21
C ILE A 35 24.94 16.53 -8.89
N ALA A 36 24.27 15.86 -7.96
CA ALA A 36 24.89 15.40 -6.72
C ALA A 36 26.09 14.48 -7.00
N ASP A 37 25.90 13.48 -7.88
CA ASP A 37 26.96 12.57 -8.33
C ASP A 37 28.13 13.32 -8.99
N TYR A 38 27.82 14.28 -9.86
CA TYR A 38 28.85 15.08 -10.55
C TYR A 38 29.65 15.97 -9.59
N ASN A 39 29.01 16.49 -8.56
CA ASN A 39 29.65 17.33 -7.54
C ASN A 39 30.33 16.51 -6.43
N GLY A 40 30.13 15.19 -6.39
CA GLY A 40 30.61 14.33 -5.30
C GLY A 40 29.91 14.63 -3.96
N GLN A 41 28.66 15.08 -4.01
CA GLN A 41 27.82 15.39 -2.84
C GLN A 41 26.80 14.28 -2.61
N GLU A 42 26.41 14.08 -1.36
CA GLU A 42 25.27 13.22 -1.05
C GLU A 42 23.96 13.98 -1.34
N LEU A 43 22.96 13.28 -1.89
CA LEU A 43 21.61 13.80 -2.08
C LEU A 43 20.72 13.31 -0.92
N VAL A 44 20.54 14.15 0.10
CA VAL A 44 19.64 13.89 1.21
C VAL A 44 18.22 14.23 0.77
N THR A 45 17.33 13.23 0.74
CA THR A 45 15.94 13.41 0.30
C THR A 45 14.96 13.19 1.45
N VAL A 46 14.02 14.09 1.62
CA VAL A 46 12.91 13.97 2.58
C VAL A 46 11.59 14.13 1.83
N ASN A 47 10.71 13.13 1.95
CA ASN A 47 9.33 13.25 1.48
C ASN A 47 8.46 13.76 2.61
N CYS A 48 7.70 14.82 2.35
CA CYS A 48 6.83 15.42 3.34
C CYS A 48 5.40 14.89 3.23
N HIS A 49 4.69 14.93 4.34
CA HIS A 49 3.29 14.56 4.49
C HIS A 49 2.59 15.49 5.49
N MET A 50 1.26 15.40 5.61
CA MET A 50 0.45 16.27 6.49
C MET A 50 0.85 16.27 7.98
N HIS A 51 1.52 15.22 8.46
CA HIS A 51 2.03 15.15 9.84
C HIS A 51 3.55 15.37 9.93
N THR A 52 4.19 15.87 8.87
CA THR A 52 5.64 16.11 8.94
C THR A 52 5.85 17.36 9.77
N GLU A 53 6.56 17.20 10.87
CA GLU A 53 6.80 18.25 11.85
C GLU A 53 8.21 18.83 11.70
N SER A 54 8.46 19.95 12.39
CA SER A 54 9.79 20.59 12.40
C SER A 54 10.88 19.63 12.92
N GLY A 55 10.53 18.72 13.83
CA GLY A 55 11.45 17.72 14.37
C GLY A 55 11.96 16.71 13.32
N ASP A 56 11.18 16.43 12.28
CA ASP A 56 11.56 15.47 11.23
C ASP A 56 12.66 16.02 10.32
N PHE A 57 12.76 17.34 10.19
CA PHE A 57 13.81 18.01 9.44
C PHE A 57 15.01 18.34 10.32
N ILE A 58 14.74 18.99 11.45
CA ILE A 58 15.76 19.63 12.29
C ILE A 58 16.41 18.62 13.22
N GLY A 59 15.65 17.63 13.68
CA GLY A 59 16.03 16.72 14.74
C GLY A 59 15.21 16.94 16.00
N GLY A 60 15.44 16.08 16.99
CA GLY A 60 14.68 16.09 18.22
C GLY A 60 15.36 15.29 19.32
N LEU A 61 14.76 15.34 20.51
CA LEU A 61 15.16 14.51 21.64
C LEU A 61 14.69 13.06 21.41
N ARG A 62 15.64 12.12 21.42
CA ARG A 62 15.40 10.69 21.27
C ARG A 62 15.67 9.97 22.59
N PRO A 63 14.90 8.93 22.95
CA PRO A 63 15.18 8.17 24.15
C PRO A 63 16.51 7.43 24.03
N VAL A 64 17.31 7.43 25.09
CA VAL A 64 18.58 6.68 25.13
C VAL A 64 18.25 5.19 25.19
N ARG A 65 18.61 4.44 24.14
CA ARG A 65 18.29 2.99 24.02
C ARG A 65 19.37 2.08 24.60
N ASP A 66 20.63 2.51 24.59
CA ASP A 66 21.77 1.81 25.18
C ASP A 66 22.28 2.56 26.41
N HIS A 67 21.87 2.12 27.61
CA HIS A 67 22.48 2.62 28.84
C HIS A 67 23.86 1.96 29.01
N SER A 68 24.91 2.66 28.59
CA SER A 68 26.27 2.34 29.03
C SER A 68 26.34 2.49 30.56
N ALA A 69 27.25 1.78 31.23
CA ALA A 69 27.37 1.81 32.70
C ALA A 69 27.65 3.22 33.28
N GLU A 70 28.01 4.20 32.43
CA GLU A 70 28.29 5.59 32.82
C GLU A 70 27.08 6.54 32.63
N ASP A 71 26.06 6.17 31.85
CA ASP A 71 24.94 7.06 31.44
C ASP A 71 23.55 6.61 31.94
N ALA A 72 23.50 5.94 33.10
CA ALA A 72 22.26 5.36 33.63
C ALA A 72 21.13 6.37 33.94
N THR A 73 21.42 7.68 33.99
CA THR A 73 20.44 8.74 34.32
C THR A 73 19.98 9.57 33.13
N LYS A 74 20.61 9.44 31.95
CA LYS A 74 20.22 10.21 30.77
C LYS A 74 19.07 9.51 30.06
N LEU A 75 17.86 10.09 30.14
CA LEU A 75 16.65 9.52 29.52
C LEU A 75 16.54 9.87 28.03
N PHE A 76 16.99 11.07 27.64
CA PHE A 76 16.90 11.56 26.27
C PHE A 76 18.21 12.19 25.81
N GLU A 77 18.51 12.08 24.51
CA GLU A 77 19.62 12.77 23.85
C GLU A 77 19.16 13.46 22.57
N TRP A 78 19.81 14.57 22.25
CA TRP A 78 19.53 15.27 20.99
C TRP A 78 20.14 14.51 19.82
N SER A 79 19.34 14.30 18.77
CA SER A 79 19.79 13.78 17.48
C SER A 79 19.47 14.80 16.39
N ASP A 80 20.50 15.23 15.65
CA ASP A 80 20.33 16.11 14.49
C ASP A 80 19.51 15.41 13.40
N GLY A 81 18.59 16.16 12.79
CA GLY A 81 17.77 15.69 11.68
C GLY A 81 18.48 15.76 10.32
N PRO A 82 17.85 15.21 9.27
CA PRO A 82 18.43 15.12 7.93
C PRO A 82 18.79 16.49 7.34
N LEU A 83 18.01 17.54 7.63
CA LEU A 83 18.30 18.89 7.14
C LEU A 83 19.55 19.47 7.81
N VAL A 84 19.66 19.36 9.13
CA VAL A 84 20.82 19.87 9.89
C VAL A 84 22.09 19.15 9.49
N LYS A 85 22.04 17.82 9.35
CA LYS A 85 23.16 17.01 8.84
C LYS A 85 23.59 17.46 7.44
N ALA A 86 22.65 17.64 6.52
CA ALA A 86 22.94 18.10 5.15
C ALA A 86 23.55 19.51 5.14
N MET A 87 23.03 20.42 5.97
CA MET A 87 23.57 21.77 6.14
C MET A 87 25.01 21.76 6.62
N LEU A 88 25.34 20.94 7.63
CA LEU A 88 26.69 20.86 8.19
C LEU A 88 27.70 20.20 7.23
N GLN A 89 27.27 19.20 6.49
CA GLN A 89 28.12 18.42 5.57
C GLN A 89 28.26 19.07 4.18
N GLY A 90 27.41 20.04 3.84
CA GLY A 90 27.41 20.67 2.52
C GLY A 90 26.83 19.77 1.44
N ASN A 91 25.83 18.98 1.80
CA ASN A 91 25.14 18.07 0.89
C ASN A 91 23.98 18.76 0.16
N LEU A 92 23.50 18.12 -0.92
CA LEU A 92 22.28 18.56 -1.60
C LEU A 92 21.08 18.06 -0.78
N PHE A 93 20.15 18.95 -0.45
CA PHE A 93 18.92 18.61 0.24
C PHE A 93 17.72 18.77 -0.70
N LEU A 94 17.01 17.67 -0.91
CA LEU A 94 15.80 17.59 -1.72
C LEU A 94 14.59 17.38 -0.81
N ALA A 95 13.77 18.42 -0.67
CA ALA A 95 12.44 18.29 -0.09
C ALA A 95 11.43 18.00 -1.20
N ASP A 96 10.71 16.89 -1.05
CA ASP A 96 9.62 16.50 -1.93
C ASP A 96 8.29 16.71 -1.21
N GLU A 97 7.31 17.25 -1.93
CA GLU A 97 5.98 17.57 -1.41
C GLU A 97 5.95 18.45 -0.14
N ILE A 98 6.87 19.41 0.03
CA ILE A 98 6.91 20.26 1.23
C ILE A 98 5.62 21.06 1.46
N SER A 99 4.83 21.27 0.41
CA SER A 99 3.51 21.89 0.51
C SER A 99 2.53 21.11 1.38
N LEU A 100 2.82 19.85 1.67
CA LEU A 100 2.02 19.01 2.56
C LEU A 100 2.49 19.08 4.00
N ALA A 101 3.69 19.59 4.29
CA ALA A 101 4.18 19.71 5.66
C ALA A 101 3.36 20.74 6.46
N ASP A 102 3.44 20.68 7.78
CA ASP A 102 2.83 21.67 8.66
C ASP A 102 3.42 23.08 8.40
N ASP A 103 2.59 24.12 8.50
CA ASP A 103 2.99 25.51 8.25
C ASP A 103 4.20 25.92 9.12
N SER A 104 4.32 25.37 10.34
CA SER A 104 5.45 25.61 11.23
C SER A 104 6.80 25.20 10.64
N VAL A 105 6.82 24.15 9.81
CA VAL A 105 8.04 23.71 9.09
C VAL A 105 8.46 24.79 8.10
N LEU A 106 7.52 25.30 7.30
CA LEU A 106 7.79 26.33 6.31
C LEU A 106 8.28 27.63 6.97
N GLU A 107 7.70 27.97 8.12
CA GLU A 107 8.13 29.13 8.90
C GLU A 107 9.59 29.02 9.37
N ARG A 108 10.01 27.83 9.83
CA ARG A 108 11.38 27.54 10.27
C ARG A 108 12.40 27.63 9.14
N LEU A 109 11.99 27.28 7.92
CA LEU A 109 12.87 27.28 6.75
C LEU A 109 13.10 28.69 6.17
N ASN A 110 12.35 29.71 6.60
CA ASN A 110 12.47 31.05 6.03
C ASN A 110 13.88 31.63 6.11
N SER A 111 14.54 31.52 7.27
CA SER A 111 15.92 32.02 7.47
C SER A 111 16.97 31.21 6.70
N LEU A 112 16.68 29.94 6.40
CA LEU A 112 17.54 29.08 5.60
C LEU A 112 17.54 29.48 4.12
N LEU A 113 16.38 29.94 3.63
CA LEU A 113 16.17 30.34 2.24
C LEU A 113 16.60 31.77 1.94
N GLU A 114 16.97 32.53 2.98
CA GLU A 114 17.54 33.87 2.86
C GLU A 114 19.07 33.81 2.63
N PRO A 115 19.72 34.89 2.17
CA PRO A 115 21.15 34.90 1.84
C PRO A 115 22.07 34.49 2.99
N GLU A 116 21.60 34.65 4.23
CA GLU A 116 22.33 34.29 5.45
C GLU A 116 22.42 32.78 5.67
N ARG A 117 21.46 32.00 5.12
CA ARG A 117 21.43 30.53 5.14
C ARG A 117 21.58 29.94 6.54
N THR A 118 20.83 30.51 7.49
CA THR A 118 20.88 30.13 8.90
C THR A 118 19.62 29.43 9.35
N LEU A 119 19.75 28.53 10.33
CA LEU A 119 18.63 27.83 10.95
C LEU A 119 18.79 27.85 12.47
N LEU A 120 17.78 28.36 13.18
CA LEU A 120 17.76 28.38 14.64
C LEU A 120 17.23 27.04 15.17
N VAL A 121 18.06 26.33 15.94
CA VAL A 121 17.69 25.10 16.62
C VAL A 121 17.45 25.40 18.10
N ALA A 122 16.22 25.76 18.43
CA ALA A 122 15.85 26.11 19.80
C ALA A 122 15.72 24.86 20.68
N GLU A 123 15.33 23.72 20.11
CA GLU A 123 14.96 22.48 20.83
C GLU A 123 16.14 21.71 21.40
N LYS A 124 17.36 21.97 20.90
CA LYS A 124 18.58 21.37 21.44
C LYS A 124 18.89 21.83 22.87
N SER A 125 18.18 22.84 23.37
CA SER A 125 18.31 23.40 24.71
C SER A 125 17.47 22.66 25.77
N VAL A 126 17.83 21.42 26.09
CA VAL A 126 17.28 20.72 27.27
C VAL A 126 18.39 20.05 28.08
N ASP A 127 19.39 20.84 28.47
CA ASP A 127 20.14 20.54 29.70
C ASP A 127 19.46 21.30 30.85
N LEU A 128 19.00 20.58 31.88
CA LEU A 128 18.37 21.13 33.10
C LEU A 128 19.23 22.20 33.84
N TYR A 129 20.47 22.40 33.41
CA TYR A 129 21.47 23.28 34.04
C TYR A 129 21.99 24.42 33.16
N ASN A 130 21.63 24.49 31.87
CA ASN A 130 22.11 25.55 30.96
C ASN A 130 20.93 26.19 30.21
N THR A 131 20.49 27.35 30.70
CA THR A 131 19.23 27.97 30.27
C THR A 131 19.32 28.91 29.06
N GLU A 132 20.48 29.13 28.43
CA GLU A 132 20.61 30.13 27.36
C GLU A 132 21.65 29.79 26.28
N SER A 133 21.44 28.73 25.49
CA SER A 133 22.15 28.62 24.21
C SER A 133 21.26 28.02 23.14
N SER A 134 20.46 28.86 22.49
CA SER A 134 19.89 28.54 21.19
C SER A 134 21.05 28.41 20.19
N GLU A 135 21.16 27.27 19.51
CA GLU A 135 22.22 27.05 18.53
C GLU A 135 21.75 27.50 17.15
N THR A 136 22.46 28.45 16.53
CA THR A 136 22.21 28.84 15.14
C THR A 136 23.15 28.06 14.23
N VAL A 137 22.60 27.18 13.42
CA VAL A 137 23.35 26.41 12.42
C VAL A 137 23.46 27.25 11.16
N VAL A 138 24.69 27.47 10.69
CA VAL A 138 24.97 28.13 9.41
C VAL A 138 25.26 27.06 8.37
N ALA A 139 24.56 27.10 7.23
CA ALA A 139 24.78 26.13 6.17
C ALA A 139 26.21 26.19 5.63
N HIS A 140 26.81 25.02 5.40
CA HIS A 140 28.08 24.88 4.71
C HIS A 140 28.00 25.52 3.31
N GLU A 141 29.14 26.01 2.79
CA GLU A 141 29.19 26.77 1.54
C GLU A 141 28.56 26.02 0.36
N ASN A 142 28.83 24.70 0.30
CA ASN A 142 28.36 23.78 -0.74
C ASN A 142 26.96 23.22 -0.51
N PHE A 143 26.27 23.53 0.60
CA PHE A 143 24.89 23.07 0.80
C PHE A 143 24.00 23.62 -0.33
N HIS A 144 22.95 22.91 -0.72
CA HIS A 144 21.93 23.45 -1.62
C HIS A 144 20.57 22.89 -1.29
N PHE A 145 19.55 23.75 -1.32
CA PHE A 145 18.17 23.38 -1.06
C PHE A 145 17.39 23.34 -2.38
N ILE A 146 16.80 22.19 -2.67
CA ILE A 146 15.97 21.96 -3.85
C ILE A 146 14.58 21.50 -3.39
N GLU A 147 13.56 22.14 -3.94
CA GLU A 147 12.14 21.84 -3.69
C GLU A 147 11.46 21.36 -4.98
N LEU A 148 10.50 20.44 -4.87
CA LEU A 148 9.71 19.95 -5.99
C LEU A 148 8.27 20.51 -6.02
N SER A 149 7.76 21.03 -4.90
CA SER A 149 6.39 21.54 -4.77
C SER A 149 6.30 23.06 -4.53
N PRO A 150 5.24 23.75 -5.01
CA PRO A 150 5.29 25.21 -5.17
C PRO A 150 5.00 26.06 -3.91
N ALA A 151 5.19 25.50 -2.70
CA ALA A 151 4.79 26.13 -1.44
C ALA A 151 5.42 27.51 -1.20
N LEU A 152 6.67 27.69 -1.64
CA LEU A 152 7.49 28.87 -1.34
C LEU A 152 7.97 29.60 -2.60
N ARG A 153 7.21 29.57 -3.71
CA ARG A 153 7.59 30.13 -5.03
C ARG A 153 8.37 31.45 -5.00
N ASN A 154 7.97 32.40 -4.15
CA ASN A 154 8.58 33.73 -4.08
C ASN A 154 10.00 33.76 -3.50
N ARG A 155 10.45 32.68 -2.84
CA ARG A 155 11.78 32.56 -2.24
C ARG A 155 12.74 31.69 -3.06
N PHE A 156 12.27 31.11 -4.16
CA PHE A 156 13.01 30.15 -4.97
C PHE A 156 13.18 30.61 -6.41
N THR A 157 14.26 30.16 -7.04
CA THR A 157 14.40 30.24 -8.49
C THR A 157 13.59 29.10 -9.11
N GLU A 158 12.40 29.44 -9.64
CA GLU A 158 11.49 28.49 -10.28
C GLU A 158 12.01 28.06 -11.67
N ILE A 159 12.15 26.74 -11.87
CA ILE A 159 12.56 26.14 -13.13
C ILE A 159 11.47 25.16 -13.59
N TRP A 160 10.86 25.45 -14.74
CA TRP A 160 9.87 24.57 -15.35
C TRP A 160 10.53 23.38 -16.08
N CYS A 161 10.04 22.18 -15.81
CA CYS A 161 10.51 20.92 -16.35
C CYS A 161 9.55 20.41 -17.43
N GLU A 162 9.92 20.59 -18.69
CA GLU A 162 9.12 20.10 -19.81
C GLU A 162 9.09 18.57 -19.89
N PRO A 163 7.91 17.95 -20.13
CA PRO A 163 7.81 16.51 -20.32
C PRO A 163 8.50 16.08 -21.62
N CYS A 164 9.08 14.87 -21.61
CA CYS A 164 9.70 14.30 -22.80
C CYS A 164 8.60 13.90 -23.81
N SER A 165 8.39 14.74 -24.82
CA SER A 165 7.32 14.59 -25.82
C SER A 165 7.82 14.22 -27.21
N ARG A 166 9.13 14.36 -27.47
CA ARG A 166 9.74 14.08 -28.78
C ARG A 166 9.93 12.57 -28.97
N THR A 167 9.36 12.04 -30.04
CA THR A 167 9.48 10.63 -30.45
C THR A 167 10.94 10.17 -30.51
N GLU A 168 11.84 10.98 -31.09
CA GLU A 168 13.28 10.66 -31.18
C GLU A 168 13.95 10.51 -29.81
N ASP A 169 13.62 11.40 -28.87
CA ASP A 169 14.17 11.35 -27.50
C ASP A 169 13.63 10.12 -26.75
N LEU A 170 12.34 9.78 -26.92
CA LEU A 170 11.74 8.59 -26.33
C LEU A 170 12.40 7.30 -26.85
N ILE A 171 12.66 7.23 -28.16
CA ILE A 171 13.39 6.10 -28.77
C ILE A 171 14.80 6.03 -28.20
N ALA A 172 15.53 7.14 -28.19
CA ALA A 172 16.91 7.18 -27.68
C ALA A 172 16.99 6.77 -26.20
N VAL A 173 16.03 7.21 -25.38
CA VAL A 173 15.94 6.80 -23.97
C VAL A 173 15.63 5.30 -23.86
N ALA A 174 14.69 4.78 -24.64
CA ALA A 174 14.36 3.35 -24.61
C ALA A 174 15.56 2.49 -25.04
N GLU A 175 16.20 2.82 -26.17
CA GLU A 175 17.37 2.12 -26.70
C GLU A 175 18.55 2.14 -25.73
N LYS A 176 18.84 3.30 -25.12
CA LYS A 176 19.93 3.42 -24.15
C LYS A 176 19.71 2.61 -22.88
N ASN A 177 18.45 2.37 -22.50
CA ASN A 177 18.11 1.59 -21.32
C ASN A 177 18.00 0.08 -21.61
N LEU A 178 18.12 -0.38 -22.86
CA LEU A 178 18.15 -1.80 -23.21
C LEU A 178 19.54 -2.40 -22.99
N LYS A 179 19.60 -3.65 -22.54
CA LYS A 179 20.86 -4.40 -22.42
C LYS A 179 21.43 -4.72 -23.80
N GLN A 180 22.75 -4.71 -23.90
CA GLN A 180 23.46 -5.07 -25.13
C GLN A 180 23.18 -6.53 -25.53
N GLY A 181 22.99 -6.77 -26.84
CA GLY A 181 22.73 -8.11 -27.40
C GLY A 181 21.25 -8.50 -27.47
N LEU A 182 20.32 -7.58 -27.15
CA LEU A 182 18.89 -7.76 -27.32
C LEU A 182 18.45 -7.08 -28.60
N ASP A 183 18.13 -7.82 -29.65
CA ASP A 183 17.77 -7.23 -30.94
C ASP A 183 16.45 -7.80 -31.48
N LEU A 184 15.60 -6.93 -32.04
CA LEU A 184 14.39 -7.31 -32.80
C LEU A 184 14.57 -7.06 -34.31
N GLY A 185 15.79 -7.21 -34.81
CA GLY A 185 16.09 -7.12 -36.24
C GLY A 185 16.03 -5.69 -36.80
N ASN A 186 17.21 -5.10 -36.92
CA ASN A 186 17.64 -4.05 -37.86
C ASN A 186 18.98 -3.54 -37.33
N GLN A 187 20.08 -4.20 -37.72
CA GLN A 187 21.43 -3.83 -37.26
C GLN A 187 22.12 -2.81 -38.20
N GLU A 188 21.38 -2.10 -39.05
CA GLU A 188 21.96 -1.15 -40.01
C GLU A 188 22.50 0.11 -39.33
N ASP A 189 21.95 0.50 -38.17
CA ASP A 189 22.32 1.70 -37.41
C ASP A 189 22.96 1.40 -36.04
N GLY A 190 23.14 0.13 -35.68
CA GLY A 190 23.67 -0.31 -34.39
C GLY A 190 22.69 -0.18 -33.21
N SER A 191 21.41 0.09 -33.47
CA SER A 191 20.35 0.07 -32.45
C SER A 191 19.74 -1.33 -32.30
N THR A 192 19.00 -1.57 -31.21
CA THR A 192 18.29 -2.84 -30.99
C THR A 192 17.03 -2.98 -31.85
N GLY A 193 16.51 -1.85 -32.35
CA GLY A 193 15.23 -1.71 -33.04
C GLY A 193 14.00 -1.80 -32.12
N ILE A 194 14.18 -2.21 -30.86
CA ILE A 194 13.09 -2.45 -29.90
C ILE A 194 12.45 -1.12 -29.48
N GLY A 195 13.26 -0.11 -29.16
CA GLY A 195 12.78 1.19 -28.71
C GLY A 195 11.91 1.87 -29.75
N LYS A 196 12.30 1.79 -31.03
CA LYS A 196 11.49 2.28 -32.15
C LYS A 196 10.12 1.59 -32.22
N ARG A 197 10.09 0.26 -32.13
CA ARG A 197 8.84 -0.52 -32.16
C ARG A 197 7.92 -0.23 -30.98
N ILE A 198 8.48 -0.05 -29.78
CA ILE A 198 7.73 0.37 -28.58
C ILE A 198 7.03 1.71 -28.83
N VAL A 199 7.77 2.71 -29.32
CA VAL A 199 7.21 4.05 -29.53
C VAL A 199 6.19 4.06 -30.66
N GLU A 200 6.41 3.30 -31.75
CA GLU A 200 5.41 3.08 -32.81
C GLU A 200 4.10 2.49 -32.26
N PHE A 201 4.20 1.49 -31.37
CA PHE A 201 3.02 0.92 -30.70
C PHE A 201 2.33 1.96 -29.82
N VAL A 202 3.06 2.74 -29.03
CA VAL A 202 2.48 3.78 -28.16
C VAL A 202 1.75 4.85 -28.97
N GLU A 203 2.32 5.29 -30.10
CA GLU A 203 1.69 6.24 -31.00
C GLU A 203 0.42 5.66 -31.64
N TRP A 204 0.45 4.39 -32.06
CA TRP A 204 -0.72 3.71 -32.57
C TRP A 204 -1.80 3.52 -31.50
N PHE A 205 -1.41 3.11 -30.30
CA PHE A 205 -2.30 2.90 -29.15
C PHE A 205 -3.05 4.18 -28.81
N ARG A 206 -2.35 5.32 -28.72
CA ARG A 206 -2.93 6.64 -28.45
C ARG A 206 -3.87 7.15 -29.54
N LYS A 207 -3.82 6.64 -30.77
CA LYS A 207 -4.73 7.04 -31.85
C LYS A 207 -6.12 6.38 -31.73
N ASN A 208 -6.21 5.24 -31.07
CA ASN A 208 -7.46 4.52 -30.86
C ASN A 208 -8.33 5.17 -29.78
N GLU A 209 -9.66 5.06 -29.89
CA GLU A 209 -10.62 5.69 -28.96
C GLU A 209 -10.44 5.27 -27.50
N VAL A 210 -10.22 3.97 -27.26
CA VAL A 210 -9.94 3.44 -25.91
C VAL A 210 -8.56 3.90 -25.43
N GLY A 211 -7.57 3.89 -26.32
CA GLY A 211 -6.18 4.25 -25.98
C GLY A 211 -5.98 5.73 -25.67
N LYS A 212 -6.77 6.64 -26.24
CA LYS A 212 -6.76 8.09 -25.91
C LYS A 212 -7.03 8.39 -24.44
N ARG A 213 -7.74 7.50 -23.74
CA ARG A 213 -8.05 7.67 -22.31
C ARG A 213 -6.87 7.35 -21.40
N PHE A 214 -5.86 6.67 -21.92
CA PHE A 214 -4.64 6.37 -21.17
C PHE A 214 -3.64 7.52 -21.28
N THR A 215 -3.21 8.01 -20.12
CA THR A 215 -2.06 8.91 -20.01
C THR A 215 -0.78 8.09 -20.06
N VAL A 216 -0.27 7.82 -21.27
CA VAL A 216 1.01 7.11 -21.41
C VAL A 216 2.16 8.07 -21.07
N SER A 217 3.08 7.64 -20.22
CA SER A 217 4.25 8.39 -19.80
C SER A 217 5.54 7.69 -20.23
N ILE A 218 6.69 8.36 -20.05
CA ILE A 218 8.00 7.72 -20.24
C ILE A 218 8.23 6.56 -19.27
N ARG A 219 7.56 6.55 -18.11
CA ARG A 219 7.67 5.46 -17.11
C ARG A 219 7.09 4.16 -17.65
N ASP A 220 6.06 4.22 -18.49
CA ASP A 220 5.42 3.05 -19.10
C ASP A 220 6.37 2.41 -20.12
N ILE A 221 7.01 3.25 -20.94
CA ILE A 221 8.07 2.83 -21.88
C ILE A 221 9.23 2.19 -21.12
N LEU A 222 9.73 2.84 -20.07
CA LEU A 222 10.82 2.31 -19.25
C LEU A 222 10.43 1.01 -18.51
N THR A 223 9.16 0.87 -18.10
CA THR A 223 8.66 -0.36 -17.49
C THR A 223 8.67 -1.52 -18.48
N TRP A 224 8.26 -1.26 -19.73
CA TRP A 224 8.35 -2.23 -20.81
C TRP A 224 9.80 -2.61 -21.12
N VAL A 225 10.70 -1.63 -21.25
CA VAL A 225 12.14 -1.85 -21.47
C VAL A 225 12.77 -2.67 -20.33
N ASN A 226 12.49 -2.30 -19.08
CA ASN A 226 13.00 -3.03 -17.92
C ASN A 226 12.49 -4.48 -17.88
N PHE A 227 11.22 -4.69 -18.24
CA PHE A 227 10.66 -6.04 -18.33
C PHE A 227 11.41 -6.89 -19.37
N ILE A 228 11.68 -6.34 -20.55
CA ILE A 228 12.46 -7.03 -21.58
C ILE A 228 13.86 -7.36 -21.06
N ASN A 229 14.55 -6.41 -20.44
CA ASN A 229 15.89 -6.61 -19.89
C ASN A 229 15.99 -7.70 -18.82
N GLN A 230 14.92 -7.88 -18.05
CA GLN A 230 14.87 -8.88 -16.97
C GLN A 230 14.45 -10.26 -17.50
N CYS A 231 13.55 -10.28 -18.49
CA CYS A 231 13.01 -11.53 -19.03
C CYS A 231 13.83 -12.12 -20.18
N ALA A 232 14.61 -11.33 -20.92
CA ALA A 232 15.31 -11.80 -22.12
C ALA A 232 16.34 -12.92 -21.87
N ASN A 233 16.81 -13.12 -20.64
CA ASN A 233 17.65 -14.27 -20.28
C ASN A 233 16.84 -15.56 -20.06
N LYS A 234 15.52 -15.45 -19.85
CA LYS A 234 14.60 -16.55 -19.51
C LYS A 234 13.70 -16.94 -20.68
N ILE A 235 13.34 -15.97 -21.53
CA ILE A 235 12.39 -16.13 -22.65
C ILE A 235 12.94 -15.47 -23.91
N ASP A 236 12.40 -15.85 -25.06
CA ASP A 236 12.77 -15.24 -26.33
C ASP A 236 12.45 -13.74 -26.34
N VAL A 237 13.29 -12.94 -27.01
CA VAL A 237 13.17 -11.48 -27.03
C VAL A 237 11.82 -11.04 -27.63
N THR A 238 11.33 -11.75 -28.64
CA THR A 238 10.02 -11.47 -29.25
C THR A 238 8.86 -11.76 -28.30
N GLU A 239 8.98 -12.81 -27.47
CA GLU A 239 8.00 -13.15 -26.43
C GLU A 239 8.05 -12.15 -25.27
N ALA A 240 9.25 -11.73 -24.85
CA ALA A 240 9.45 -10.67 -23.85
C ALA A 240 8.85 -9.33 -24.31
N TYR A 241 8.99 -9.00 -25.58
CA TYR A 241 8.40 -7.80 -26.18
C TYR A 241 6.87 -7.79 -26.04
N VAL A 242 6.20 -8.87 -26.45
CA VAL A 242 4.73 -8.96 -26.38
C VAL A 242 4.24 -9.01 -24.92
N HIS A 243 4.91 -9.75 -24.05
CA HIS A 243 4.53 -9.81 -22.64
C HIS A 243 4.78 -8.50 -21.89
N GLY A 244 5.81 -7.74 -22.28
CA GLY A 244 6.08 -6.42 -21.73
C GLY A 244 4.99 -5.40 -22.09
N ALA A 245 4.54 -5.35 -23.35
CA ALA A 245 3.40 -4.53 -23.75
C ALA A 245 2.14 -4.89 -22.96
N SER A 246 1.93 -6.19 -22.78
CA SER A 246 0.77 -6.68 -22.07
C SER A 246 0.81 -6.31 -20.58
N LEU A 247 1.97 -6.41 -19.92
CA LEU A 247 2.15 -5.99 -18.53
C LEU A 247 1.86 -4.50 -18.37
N THR A 248 2.38 -3.67 -19.27
CA THR A 248 2.30 -2.22 -19.17
C THR A 248 0.92 -1.67 -19.56
N PHE A 249 0.30 -2.20 -20.61
CA PHE A 249 -0.90 -1.58 -21.21
C PHE A 249 -2.12 -2.50 -21.25
N LEU A 250 -1.96 -3.80 -21.53
CA LEU A 250 -3.12 -4.67 -21.80
C LEU A 250 -3.73 -5.25 -20.53
N ASP A 251 -2.91 -5.47 -19.50
CA ASP A 251 -3.36 -6.02 -18.23
C ASP A 251 -4.03 -4.95 -17.35
N SER A 252 -3.94 -3.66 -17.69
CA SER A 252 -4.71 -2.57 -17.07
C SER A 252 -6.02 -2.24 -17.80
N LEU A 253 -6.32 -2.92 -18.92
CA LEU A 253 -7.60 -2.74 -19.62
C LEU A 253 -8.76 -3.23 -18.76
N GLY A 254 -9.83 -2.42 -18.68
CA GLY A 254 -11.01 -2.70 -17.86
C GLY A 254 -10.89 -2.23 -16.41
N SER A 255 -9.81 -1.54 -16.06
CA SER A 255 -9.66 -0.84 -14.79
C SER A 255 -9.46 0.67 -14.98
N GLY A 256 -9.56 1.42 -13.87
CA GLY A 256 -9.41 2.87 -13.83
C GLY A 256 -10.23 3.61 -14.90
N VAL A 257 -9.54 4.31 -15.79
CA VAL A 257 -10.11 5.16 -16.87
C VAL A 257 -10.92 4.41 -17.93
N THR A 258 -10.84 3.07 -17.95
CA THR A 258 -11.58 2.20 -18.89
C THR A 258 -12.65 1.35 -18.22
N SER A 259 -12.94 1.57 -16.94
CA SER A 259 -13.92 0.77 -16.19
C SER A 259 -15.37 0.89 -16.71
N THR A 260 -15.67 1.96 -17.45
CA THR A 260 -16.99 2.24 -18.02
C THR A 260 -17.21 1.62 -19.40
N GLU A 261 -16.16 1.08 -20.02
CA GLU A 261 -16.24 0.47 -21.34
C GLU A 261 -16.90 -0.91 -21.30
N SER A 262 -17.55 -1.28 -22.40
CA SER A 262 -18.17 -2.61 -22.48
C SER A 262 -17.08 -3.69 -22.52
N SER A 263 -17.34 -4.84 -21.88
CA SER A 263 -16.38 -5.97 -21.88
C SER A 263 -16.03 -6.42 -23.30
N LYS A 264 -16.98 -6.34 -24.24
CA LYS A 264 -16.77 -6.70 -25.64
C LYS A 264 -15.82 -5.75 -26.36
N ASP A 265 -15.96 -4.44 -26.14
CA ASP A 265 -15.10 -3.44 -26.78
C ASP A 265 -13.67 -3.54 -26.24
N LEU A 266 -13.52 -3.81 -24.94
CA LEU A 266 -12.22 -4.06 -24.31
C LEU A 266 -11.55 -5.33 -24.84
N GLU A 267 -12.30 -6.42 -25.02
CA GLU A 267 -11.78 -7.66 -25.61
C GLU A 267 -11.37 -7.46 -27.08
N ALA A 268 -12.16 -6.73 -27.87
CA ALA A 268 -11.86 -6.40 -29.26
C ALA A 268 -10.61 -5.50 -29.37
N PHE A 269 -10.50 -4.51 -28.49
CA PHE A 269 -9.35 -3.62 -28.43
C PHE A 269 -8.08 -4.35 -28.00
N ARG A 270 -8.17 -5.21 -26.97
CA ARG A 270 -7.08 -6.08 -26.54
C ARG A 270 -6.59 -6.99 -27.69
N SER A 271 -7.52 -7.58 -28.42
CA SER A 271 -7.21 -8.43 -29.58
C SER A 271 -6.51 -7.64 -30.69
N SER A 272 -6.96 -6.42 -30.97
CA SER A 272 -6.33 -5.51 -31.93
C SER A 272 -4.90 -5.15 -31.53
N CYS A 273 -4.67 -4.86 -30.24
CA CYS A 273 -3.33 -4.56 -29.72
C CYS A 273 -2.39 -5.75 -29.86
N ILE A 274 -2.84 -6.95 -29.48
CA ILE A 274 -2.04 -8.17 -29.63
C ILE A 274 -1.72 -8.43 -31.10
N SER A 275 -2.70 -8.25 -32.00
CA SER A 275 -2.48 -8.40 -33.44
C SER A 275 -1.43 -7.43 -33.97
N PHE A 276 -1.45 -6.17 -33.54
CA PHE A 276 -0.46 -5.17 -33.95
C PHE A 276 0.95 -5.53 -33.45
N LEU A 277 1.07 -5.92 -32.18
CA LEU A 277 2.36 -6.33 -31.59
C LEU A 277 2.93 -7.56 -32.28
N LEU A 278 2.09 -8.55 -32.59
CA LEU A 278 2.49 -9.75 -33.32
C LEU A 278 2.93 -9.43 -34.74
N ASP A 279 2.25 -8.51 -35.44
CA ASP A 279 2.64 -8.09 -36.79
C ASP A 279 4.03 -7.44 -36.81
N GLN A 280 4.35 -6.62 -35.80
CA GLN A 280 5.68 -6.00 -35.67
C GLN A 280 6.82 -7.01 -35.52
N VAL A 281 6.57 -8.20 -34.95
CA VAL A 281 7.59 -9.24 -34.71
C VAL A 281 7.46 -10.46 -35.64
N ARG A 282 6.45 -10.48 -36.50
CA ARG A 282 6.07 -11.66 -37.31
C ARG A 282 7.17 -12.15 -38.24
N HIS A 283 8.01 -11.24 -38.73
CA HIS A 283 9.13 -11.55 -39.61
C HIS A 283 10.30 -12.26 -38.90
N LEU A 284 10.36 -12.19 -37.56
CA LEU A 284 11.49 -12.67 -36.76
C LEU A 284 11.20 -14.02 -36.11
N SER A 285 9.97 -14.24 -35.66
CA SER A 285 9.58 -15.51 -35.05
C SER A 285 8.12 -15.85 -35.41
N PRO A 286 7.89 -16.76 -36.38
CA PRO A 286 6.55 -17.15 -36.80
C PRO A 286 5.81 -18.02 -35.76
N THR A 287 6.50 -18.42 -34.68
CA THR A 287 5.99 -19.33 -33.64
C THR A 287 5.40 -18.58 -32.43
N VAL A 288 5.63 -17.27 -32.33
CA VAL A 288 5.08 -16.45 -31.22
C VAL A 288 3.57 -16.43 -31.35
N THR A 289 2.92 -17.21 -30.53
CA THR A 289 1.46 -17.25 -30.45
C THR A 289 1.09 -16.90 -29.02
N HIS A 290 0.28 -15.85 -28.85
CA HIS A 290 -0.31 -15.50 -27.57
C HIS A 290 -1.43 -16.51 -27.25
N GLN A 291 -1.08 -17.77 -26.99
CA GLN A 291 -2.04 -18.85 -26.71
C GLN A 291 -2.51 -18.76 -25.26
N MET A 292 -3.66 -18.12 -25.05
CA MET A 292 -4.33 -18.07 -23.74
C MET A 292 -4.98 -19.42 -23.36
N ASP A 293 -5.25 -20.28 -24.35
CA ASP A 293 -6.04 -21.50 -24.16
C ASP A 293 -5.27 -22.71 -23.63
N LYS A 294 -3.95 -22.60 -23.41
CA LYS A 294 -3.08 -23.70 -22.92
C LYS A 294 -2.30 -23.35 -21.65
N LEU A 295 -2.76 -22.39 -20.86
CA LEU A 295 -2.09 -22.06 -19.60
C LEU A 295 -2.28 -23.22 -18.61
N LYS A 296 -1.17 -23.75 -18.11
CA LYS A 296 -1.15 -24.79 -17.09
C LYS A 296 -0.17 -24.41 -16.00
N VAL A 297 -0.55 -24.61 -14.76
CA VAL A 297 0.35 -24.45 -13.61
C VAL A 297 1.35 -25.59 -13.58
N GLU A 298 2.61 -25.23 -13.45
CA GLU A 298 3.75 -26.13 -13.34
C GLU A 298 4.42 -25.90 -11.98
N LYS A 299 4.52 -26.97 -11.19
CA LYS A 299 5.17 -26.98 -9.88
C LYS A 299 6.34 -27.97 -9.91
N THR A 300 7.54 -27.48 -9.65
CA THR A 300 8.73 -28.29 -9.41
C THR A 300 9.16 -28.15 -7.95
N ILE A 301 10.24 -28.83 -7.56
CA ILE A 301 10.78 -28.77 -6.19
C ILE A 301 11.21 -27.34 -5.84
N ASP A 302 11.79 -26.63 -6.81
CA ASP A 302 12.43 -25.32 -6.61
C ASP A 302 11.69 -24.17 -7.32
N SER A 303 10.65 -24.46 -8.10
CA SER A 303 9.90 -23.43 -8.85
C SER A 303 8.40 -23.68 -8.90
N PHE A 304 7.64 -22.59 -8.89
CA PHE A 304 6.20 -22.58 -9.14
C PHE A 304 5.90 -21.54 -10.21
N GLY A 305 5.07 -21.87 -11.19
CA GLY A 305 4.76 -20.91 -12.24
C GLY A 305 3.80 -21.39 -13.30
N ILE A 306 3.65 -20.54 -14.31
CA ILE A 306 2.92 -20.82 -15.55
C ILE A 306 3.85 -20.37 -16.67
N LYS A 307 4.14 -21.26 -17.62
CA LYS A 307 5.07 -20.93 -18.71
C LYS A 307 4.70 -19.59 -19.37
N PRO A 308 5.66 -18.67 -19.54
CA PRO A 308 7.08 -18.81 -19.23
C PRO A 308 7.54 -18.25 -17.86
N PHE A 309 6.62 -17.83 -17.00
CA PHE A 309 6.93 -17.14 -15.74
C PHE A 309 6.93 -18.09 -14.55
N PHE A 310 8.07 -18.13 -13.85
CA PHE A 310 8.28 -18.96 -12.67
C PHE A 310 8.89 -18.14 -11.53
N ILE A 311 8.50 -18.49 -10.32
CA ILE A 311 9.05 -17.96 -9.06
C ILE A 311 9.68 -19.08 -8.26
N LYS A 312 10.67 -18.75 -7.42
CA LYS A 312 11.37 -19.71 -6.57
C LYS A 312 10.40 -20.28 -5.53
N SER A 313 10.45 -21.59 -5.30
CA SER A 313 9.75 -22.25 -4.20
C SER A 313 10.71 -22.43 -3.03
N LEU A 314 10.35 -21.95 -1.84
CA LEU A 314 11.13 -22.08 -0.60
C LEU A 314 10.77 -23.35 0.19
N SER A 315 9.63 -23.99 -0.11
CA SER A 315 9.28 -25.27 0.50
C SER A 315 8.35 -26.10 -0.38
N SER A 316 8.56 -27.42 -0.39
CA SER A 316 7.74 -28.41 -1.09
C SER A 316 6.54 -28.89 -0.26
N LYS A 317 5.80 -27.99 0.39
CA LYS A 317 4.53 -28.38 1.01
C LYS A 317 3.49 -28.63 -0.09
N ASN A 318 3.09 -29.88 -0.25
CA ASN A 318 1.92 -30.28 -1.04
C ASN A 318 0.67 -30.09 -0.19
N ASP A 319 0.21 -28.85 -0.12
CA ASP A 319 -1.07 -28.54 0.49
C ASP A 319 -2.17 -28.48 -0.57
N ASP A 320 -3.39 -28.78 -0.15
CA ASP A 320 -4.70 -28.89 -0.82
C ASP A 320 -5.17 -27.64 -1.64
N VAL A 321 -4.22 -26.79 -2.07
CA VAL A 321 -4.44 -25.49 -2.71
C VAL A 321 -4.50 -25.61 -4.24
N ASP A 322 -4.19 -26.79 -4.80
CA ASP A 322 -4.26 -27.06 -6.24
C ASP A 322 -5.64 -26.73 -6.83
N PHE A 323 -6.72 -26.85 -6.04
CA PHE A 323 -8.06 -26.49 -6.47
C PHE A 323 -8.21 -25.00 -6.87
N VAL A 324 -7.49 -24.09 -6.20
CA VAL A 324 -7.58 -22.65 -6.48
C VAL A 324 -7.15 -22.34 -7.91
N PHE A 325 -6.16 -23.07 -8.42
CA PHE A 325 -5.58 -22.85 -9.74
C PHE A 325 -6.21 -23.71 -10.85
N ASN A 326 -7.35 -24.35 -10.62
CA ASN A 326 -8.01 -25.15 -11.65
C ASN A 326 -8.97 -24.33 -12.54
N ALA A 327 -9.46 -23.20 -12.04
CA ALA A 327 -10.34 -22.33 -12.81
C ALA A 327 -9.53 -21.54 -13.86
N SER A 328 -10.00 -21.51 -15.11
CA SER A 328 -9.31 -20.84 -16.23
C SER A 328 -9.03 -19.36 -15.97
N THR A 329 -9.96 -18.66 -15.32
CA THR A 329 -9.79 -17.25 -14.93
C THR A 329 -8.73 -17.08 -13.84
N THR A 330 -8.68 -17.98 -12.86
CA THR A 330 -7.66 -17.94 -11.81
C THR A 330 -6.28 -18.25 -12.35
N VAL A 331 -6.14 -19.24 -13.24
CA VAL A 331 -4.87 -19.54 -13.93
C VAL A 331 -4.39 -18.31 -14.70
N TYR A 332 -5.29 -17.67 -15.44
CA TYR A 332 -4.96 -16.48 -16.20
C TYR A 332 -4.52 -15.31 -15.31
N ASN A 333 -5.24 -15.06 -14.22
CA ASN A 333 -4.85 -14.03 -13.24
C ASN A 333 -3.55 -14.37 -12.50
N THR A 334 -3.29 -15.65 -12.26
CA THR A 334 -2.02 -16.14 -11.71
C THR A 334 -0.88 -15.83 -12.67
N MET A 335 -1.08 -16.06 -13.97
CA MET A 335 -0.09 -15.76 -15.00
C MET A 335 0.20 -14.26 -15.09
N ARG A 336 -0.84 -13.40 -14.99
CA ARG A 336 -0.68 -11.93 -14.90
C ARG A 336 0.11 -11.51 -13.67
N LEU A 337 -0.19 -12.11 -12.52
CA LEU A 337 0.54 -11.86 -11.27
C LEU A 337 2.01 -12.28 -11.40
N LEU A 338 2.28 -13.50 -11.88
CA LEU A 338 3.64 -14.03 -12.09
C LEU A 338 4.45 -13.18 -13.09
N ARG A 339 3.77 -12.62 -14.11
CA ARG A 339 4.38 -11.68 -15.05
C ARG A 339 4.77 -10.38 -14.37
N GLY A 340 3.89 -9.79 -13.55
CA GLY A 340 4.20 -8.61 -12.76
C GLY A 340 5.37 -8.84 -11.79
N MET A 341 5.41 -10.03 -11.16
CA MET A 341 6.49 -10.44 -10.26
C MET A 341 7.86 -10.62 -10.93
N GLN A 342 7.94 -10.56 -12.26
CA GLN A 342 9.25 -10.54 -12.90
C GLN A 342 9.98 -9.23 -12.64
N LEU A 343 9.26 -8.12 -12.40
CA LEU A 343 9.82 -6.84 -12.00
C LEU A 343 9.85 -6.71 -10.48
N SER A 344 10.93 -6.12 -9.95
CA SER A 344 11.04 -5.70 -8.55
C SER A 344 10.26 -4.41 -8.28
N LYS A 345 8.95 -4.43 -8.53
CA LYS A 345 8.03 -3.31 -8.26
C LYS A 345 6.83 -3.81 -7.45
N ALA A 346 6.24 -2.93 -6.66
CA ALA A 346 4.96 -3.24 -6.03
C ALA A 346 3.88 -3.52 -7.09
N ILE A 347 3.08 -4.56 -6.87
CA ILE A 347 2.04 -4.97 -7.82
C ILE A 347 0.69 -4.53 -7.27
N LEU A 348 -0.03 -3.72 -8.05
CA LEU A 348 -1.40 -3.34 -7.73
C LEU A 348 -2.39 -4.32 -8.35
N LEU A 349 -3.21 -4.94 -7.50
CA LEU A 349 -4.28 -5.85 -7.89
C LEU A 349 -5.61 -5.10 -7.91
N GLU A 350 -6.03 -4.74 -9.12
CA GLU A 350 -7.31 -4.11 -9.39
C GLU A 350 -8.35 -5.13 -9.88
N GLY A 351 -9.60 -4.89 -9.50
CA GLY A 351 -10.73 -5.70 -9.96
C GLY A 351 -11.90 -5.62 -8.99
N SER A 352 -13.05 -6.15 -9.41
CA SER A 352 -14.25 -6.13 -8.58
C SER A 352 -14.05 -6.82 -7.22
N PRO A 353 -14.82 -6.45 -6.20
CA PRO A 353 -14.78 -7.14 -4.91
C PRO A 353 -15.17 -8.62 -5.05
N GLY A 354 -14.62 -9.48 -4.19
CA GLY A 354 -14.99 -10.89 -4.11
C GLY A 354 -14.49 -11.79 -5.24
N VAL A 355 -13.74 -11.27 -6.22
CA VAL A 355 -13.17 -12.06 -7.34
C VAL A 355 -11.96 -12.95 -6.94
N GLY A 356 -11.63 -12.99 -5.65
CA GLY A 356 -10.56 -13.85 -5.12
C GLY A 356 -9.15 -13.27 -5.16
N LYS A 357 -8.98 -11.94 -5.24
CA LYS A 357 -7.65 -11.27 -5.24
C LYS A 357 -6.79 -11.67 -4.04
N THR A 358 -7.32 -11.47 -2.83
CA THR A 358 -6.67 -11.82 -1.55
C THR A 358 -6.41 -13.32 -1.47
N SER A 359 -7.39 -14.14 -1.86
CA SER A 359 -7.29 -15.60 -1.86
C SER A 359 -6.22 -16.12 -2.81
N LEU A 360 -6.06 -15.49 -3.98
CA LEU A 360 -5.05 -15.84 -4.98
C LEU A 360 -3.64 -15.56 -4.46
N VAL A 361 -3.42 -14.39 -3.85
CA VAL A 361 -2.12 -14.04 -3.24
C VAL A 361 -1.78 -14.99 -2.10
N ALA A 362 -2.72 -15.23 -1.19
CA ALA A 362 -2.53 -16.15 -0.07
C ALA A 362 -2.24 -17.58 -0.54
N ALA A 363 -2.95 -18.04 -1.56
CA ALA A 363 -2.70 -19.34 -2.18
C ALA A 363 -1.30 -19.41 -2.80
N LEU A 364 -0.87 -18.37 -3.52
CA LEU A 364 0.44 -18.31 -4.16
C LEU A 364 1.58 -18.31 -3.13
N ALA A 365 1.49 -17.48 -2.08
CA ALA A 365 2.48 -17.42 -1.01
C ALA A 365 2.59 -18.78 -0.30
N LYS A 366 1.46 -19.39 0.03
CA LYS A 366 1.40 -20.71 0.66
C LYS A 366 2.00 -21.81 -0.22
N CYS A 367 1.70 -21.82 -1.53
CA CYS A 367 2.22 -22.82 -2.47
C CYS A 367 3.73 -22.72 -2.68
N THR A 368 4.29 -21.52 -2.53
CA THR A 368 5.72 -21.25 -2.71
C THR A 368 6.50 -21.24 -1.41
N GLY A 369 5.82 -21.37 -0.26
CA GLY A 369 6.45 -21.36 1.05
C GLY A 369 6.95 -19.99 1.51
N HIS A 370 6.49 -18.90 0.89
CA HIS A 370 6.78 -17.55 1.35
C HIS A 370 5.86 -17.16 2.51
N GLU A 371 6.43 -16.53 3.52
CA GLU A 371 5.67 -15.92 4.60
C GLU A 371 4.93 -14.69 4.09
N LEU A 372 3.63 -14.59 4.39
CA LEU A 372 2.76 -13.50 3.95
C LEU A 372 2.28 -12.68 5.15
N PHE A 373 2.75 -11.44 5.25
CA PHE A 373 2.25 -10.45 6.20
C PHE A 373 1.08 -9.70 5.58
N ARG A 374 -0.10 -9.89 6.14
CA ARG A 374 -1.29 -9.14 5.73
C ARG A 374 -1.54 -7.99 6.69
N VAL A 375 -1.61 -6.78 6.15
CA VAL A 375 -1.96 -5.57 6.88
C VAL A 375 -3.24 -5.02 6.26
N ASN A 376 -4.29 -4.89 7.06
CA ASN A 376 -5.54 -4.26 6.62
C ASN A 376 -5.50 -2.79 7.01
N LEU A 377 -5.62 -1.90 6.03
CA LEU A 377 -5.54 -0.46 6.24
C LEU A 377 -6.92 0.12 6.53
N SER A 378 -6.94 1.16 7.35
CA SER A 378 -8.14 1.92 7.71
C SER A 378 -7.79 3.39 7.88
N ASP A 379 -8.81 4.23 8.08
CA ASP A 379 -8.65 5.66 8.32
C ASP A 379 -8.02 5.96 9.68
N GLN A 380 -8.02 4.99 10.59
CA GLN A 380 -7.40 5.05 11.91
C GLN A 380 -6.00 4.43 11.95
N THR A 381 -5.51 3.88 10.84
CA THR A 381 -4.17 3.30 10.80
C THR A 381 -3.15 4.42 10.71
N ASP A 382 -2.19 4.42 11.64
CA ASP A 382 -1.09 5.40 11.66
C ASP A 382 0.23 4.80 11.12
N ILE A 383 1.18 5.67 10.81
CA ILE A 383 2.53 5.29 10.35
C ILE A 383 3.25 4.44 11.41
N SER A 384 3.05 4.76 12.69
CA SER A 384 3.58 4.00 13.83
C SER A 384 3.04 2.58 13.91
N ASP A 385 1.77 2.35 13.52
CA ASP A 385 1.19 1.01 13.44
C ASP A 385 1.84 0.15 12.35
N LEU A 386 2.40 0.78 11.31
CA LEU A 386 3.02 0.09 10.19
C LEU A 386 4.50 -0.18 10.44
N PHE A 387 5.25 0.86 10.81
CA PHE A 387 6.71 0.78 10.93
C PHE A 387 7.18 0.51 12.35
N GLY A 388 6.42 0.91 13.35
CA GLY A 388 6.74 0.71 14.76
C GLY A 388 6.74 1.99 15.57
N ALA A 389 6.90 1.82 16.88
CA ALA A 389 6.99 2.91 17.83
C ALA A 389 7.90 2.53 19.01
N ASP A 390 8.41 3.54 19.71
CA ASP A 390 9.02 3.33 21.02
C ASP A 390 7.93 3.06 22.06
N LEU A 391 7.88 1.82 22.57
CA LEU A 391 6.92 1.37 23.57
C LEU A 391 7.62 1.17 24.93
N PRO A 392 6.95 1.48 26.06
CA PRO A 392 7.53 1.27 27.38
C PRO A 392 7.84 -0.22 27.62
N VAL A 393 8.94 -0.50 28.31
CA VAL A 393 9.37 -1.88 28.61
C VAL A 393 8.54 -2.42 29.78
N GLU A 394 7.85 -3.55 29.57
CA GLU A 394 7.12 -4.25 30.64
C GLU A 394 8.09 -4.68 31.76
N GLY A 395 7.87 -4.19 32.99
CA GLY A 395 8.73 -4.46 34.14
C GLY A 395 10.03 -3.63 34.20
N GLY A 396 10.22 -2.69 33.28
CA GLY A 396 11.33 -1.73 33.30
C GLY A 396 11.16 -0.66 34.40
N SER A 397 12.25 0.04 34.73
CA SER A 397 12.14 1.25 35.55
C SER A 397 11.40 2.34 34.78
N GLY A 398 10.68 3.23 35.49
CA GLY A 398 9.95 4.33 34.86
C GLY A 398 10.83 5.13 33.90
N GLY A 399 10.37 5.30 32.66
CA GLY A 399 11.11 6.01 31.60
C GLY A 399 11.93 5.13 30.65
N GLN A 400 11.92 3.79 30.81
CA GLN A 400 12.54 2.88 29.84
C GLN A 400 11.61 2.58 28.66
N PHE A 401 12.05 2.98 27.47
CA PHE A 401 11.37 2.70 26.20
C PHE A 401 12.21 1.75 25.34
N SER A 402 11.54 0.86 24.62
CA SER A 402 12.14 -0.02 23.63
C SER A 402 11.40 0.12 22.31
N TRP A 403 12.16 0.23 21.22
CA TRP A 403 11.58 0.21 19.89
C TRP A 403 10.91 -1.14 19.62
N ARG A 404 9.66 -1.09 19.13
CA ARG A 404 8.91 -2.25 18.67
C ARG A 404 8.58 -2.07 17.20
N ASP A 405 9.17 -2.93 16.38
CA ASP A 405 8.91 -2.94 14.94
C ASP A 405 7.43 -3.23 14.65
N GLY A 406 6.83 -2.43 13.79
CA GLY A 406 5.51 -2.70 13.22
C GLY A 406 5.56 -3.85 12.20
N PRO A 407 4.40 -4.41 11.81
CA PRO A 407 4.29 -5.56 10.92
C PRO A 407 4.94 -5.30 9.55
N LEU A 408 4.89 -4.06 9.05
CA LEU A 408 5.51 -3.70 7.78
C LEU A 408 7.03 -3.70 7.90
N LEU A 409 7.59 -3.08 8.94
CA LEU A 409 9.03 -3.06 9.17
C LEU A 409 9.60 -4.46 9.45
N GLN A 410 8.88 -5.31 10.19
CA GLN A 410 9.27 -6.70 10.40
C GLN A 410 9.34 -7.47 9.09
N ALA A 411 8.31 -7.35 8.25
CA ALA A 411 8.28 -8.00 6.94
C ALA A 411 9.41 -7.51 6.03
N LEU A 412 9.71 -6.20 6.03
CA LEU A 412 10.83 -5.61 5.30
C LEU A 412 12.19 -6.17 5.76
N LYS A 413 12.41 -6.27 7.08
CA LYS A 413 13.65 -6.85 7.65
C LYS A 413 13.81 -8.33 7.28
N ASN A 414 12.73 -9.10 7.38
CA ASN A 414 12.74 -10.55 7.14
C ASN A 414 12.76 -10.91 5.64
N GLY A 415 12.35 -9.97 4.80
CA GLY A 415 12.25 -10.18 3.36
C GLY A 415 10.93 -10.84 2.92
N SER A 416 9.94 -10.89 3.81
CA SER A 416 8.67 -11.60 3.62
C SER A 416 7.74 -10.87 2.65
N TRP A 417 6.73 -11.58 2.13
CA TRP A 417 5.73 -10.95 1.25
C TRP A 417 4.78 -10.09 2.07
N ILE A 418 4.46 -8.91 1.54
CA ILE A 418 3.58 -7.95 2.20
C ILE A 418 2.32 -7.81 1.37
N LEU A 419 1.17 -7.95 2.03
CA LEU A 419 -0.14 -7.72 1.46
C LEU A 419 -0.82 -6.54 2.16
N LEU A 420 -0.88 -5.40 1.47
CA LEU A 420 -1.69 -4.26 1.94
C LEU A 420 -3.10 -4.37 1.37
N ASP A 421 -4.05 -4.52 2.27
CA ASP A 421 -5.48 -4.65 1.96
C ASP A 421 -6.20 -3.34 2.30
N GLU A 422 -7.25 -3.03 1.54
CA GLU A 422 -8.07 -1.82 1.72
C GLU A 422 -7.27 -0.50 1.68
N LEU A 423 -6.25 -0.38 0.81
CA LEU A 423 -5.40 0.83 0.65
C LEU A 423 -6.21 2.13 0.46
N ASN A 424 -7.38 2.03 -0.16
CA ASN A 424 -8.30 3.16 -0.36
C ASN A 424 -8.93 3.71 0.92
N LEU A 425 -8.86 2.96 2.03
CA LEU A 425 -9.31 3.40 3.34
C LEU A 425 -8.16 4.03 4.15
N ALA A 426 -6.92 3.89 3.71
CA ALA A 426 -5.77 4.47 4.41
C ALA A 426 -5.84 6.00 4.43
N SER A 427 -5.35 6.58 5.51
CA SER A 427 -5.13 8.02 5.60
C SER A 427 -4.11 8.48 4.56
N GLN A 428 -4.21 9.75 4.15
CA GLN A 428 -3.29 10.34 3.18
C GLN A 428 -1.83 10.30 3.68
N SER A 429 -1.62 10.53 4.98
CA SER A 429 -0.30 10.45 5.62
C SER A 429 0.31 9.05 5.52
N VAL A 430 -0.48 7.99 5.72
CA VAL A 430 -0.03 6.60 5.51
C VAL A 430 0.33 6.36 4.04
N LEU A 431 -0.48 6.83 3.10
CA LEU A 431 -0.18 6.67 1.66
C LEU A 431 1.13 7.37 1.27
N GLU A 432 1.38 8.55 1.82
CA GLU A 432 2.62 9.31 1.60
C GLU A 432 3.83 8.64 2.24
N GLY A 433 3.69 8.13 3.47
CA GLY A 433 4.72 7.32 4.12
C GLY A 433 5.06 6.04 3.33
N LEU A 434 4.07 5.44 2.67
CA LEU A 434 4.26 4.29 1.79
C LEU A 434 4.89 4.65 0.43
N ASN A 435 4.79 5.88 -0.05
CA ASN A 435 5.35 6.25 -1.37
C ASN A 435 6.86 6.04 -1.44
N ALA A 436 7.59 6.29 -0.35
CA ALA A 436 9.04 6.07 -0.29
C ALA A 436 9.41 4.60 -0.55
N CYS A 437 8.62 3.67 0.02
CA CYS A 437 8.82 2.24 -0.18
C CYS A 437 8.24 1.74 -1.52
N LEU A 438 7.24 2.41 -2.10
CA LEU A 438 6.58 1.97 -3.34
C LEU A 438 7.24 2.49 -4.63
N ASP A 439 8.05 3.55 -4.56
CA ASP A 439 8.74 4.14 -5.71
C ASP A 439 10.11 3.46 -5.99
N HIS A 440 10.80 3.91 -7.04
CA HIS A 440 12.10 3.40 -7.50
C HIS A 440 13.21 3.39 -6.44
N ARG A 441 13.07 4.17 -5.37
CA ARG A 441 14.00 4.18 -4.23
C ARG A 441 13.94 2.88 -3.45
N GLY A 442 12.73 2.32 -3.27
CA GLY A 442 12.52 1.10 -2.50
C GLY A 442 13.13 1.18 -1.09
N GLU A 443 13.02 2.32 -0.43
CA GLU A 443 13.61 2.56 0.89
C GLU A 443 12.68 3.38 1.77
N ILE A 444 12.85 3.28 3.08
CA ILE A 444 12.13 4.09 4.05
C ILE A 444 13.06 4.56 5.15
N TYR A 445 13.11 5.87 5.36
CA TYR A 445 13.74 6.48 6.52
C TYR A 445 12.76 6.50 7.68
N ILE A 446 13.16 5.97 8.83
CA ILE A 446 12.40 6.02 10.07
C ILE A 446 13.11 7.00 11.00
N PRO A 447 12.56 8.21 11.21
CA PRO A 447 13.18 9.26 12.03
C PRO A 447 13.52 8.78 13.45
N GLU A 448 12.64 8.00 14.08
CA GLU A 448 12.80 7.48 15.44
C GLU A 448 13.99 6.54 15.57
N LEU A 449 14.36 5.86 14.49
CA LEU A 449 15.52 4.95 14.46
C LEU A 449 16.79 5.62 13.92
N ASP A 450 16.65 6.81 13.31
CA ASP A 450 17.67 7.46 12.49
C ASP A 450 18.30 6.49 11.47
N LYS A 451 17.45 5.66 10.85
CA LYS A 451 17.88 4.58 9.95
C LYS A 451 17.00 4.49 8.73
N THR A 452 17.66 4.25 7.60
CA THR A 452 17.01 3.90 6.34
C THR A 452 16.96 2.39 6.18
N PHE A 453 15.79 1.85 5.85
CA PHE A 453 15.56 0.45 5.57
C PHE A 453 15.29 0.27 4.07
N HIS A 454 16.07 -0.58 3.42
CA HIS A 454 15.86 -0.90 2.01
C HIS A 454 14.99 -2.16 1.85
N ILE A 455 14.11 -2.13 0.85
CA ILE A 455 13.31 -3.28 0.45
C ILE A 455 14.22 -4.27 -0.25
N LYS A 456 14.26 -5.50 0.26
CA LYS A 456 15.02 -6.58 -0.38
C LYS A 456 14.36 -6.94 -1.72
N PRO A 457 15.13 -7.17 -2.80
CA PRO A 457 14.58 -7.52 -4.11
C PRO A 457 13.67 -8.76 -4.13
N GLU A 458 13.83 -9.66 -3.16
CA GLU A 458 13.04 -10.89 -3.00
C GLU A 458 11.69 -10.65 -2.30
N SER A 459 11.50 -9.47 -1.69
CA SER A 459 10.28 -9.08 -1.01
C SER A 459 9.30 -8.47 -2.00
N THR A 460 8.30 -9.25 -2.40
CA THR A 460 7.24 -8.74 -3.27
C THR A 460 6.16 -8.07 -2.41
N MET A 461 5.95 -6.78 -2.66
CA MET A 461 4.86 -6.02 -2.06
C MET A 461 3.64 -6.08 -3.00
N LEU A 462 2.55 -6.63 -2.49
CA LEU A 462 1.30 -6.83 -3.22
C LEU A 462 0.25 -5.89 -2.62
N LEU A 463 -0.27 -4.99 -3.45
CA LEU A 463 -1.29 -4.01 -3.08
C LEU A 463 -2.64 -4.50 -3.60
N ILE A 464 -3.69 -4.46 -2.77
CA ILE A 464 -5.06 -4.78 -3.20
C ILE A 464 -5.96 -3.55 -3.05
N TYR A 465 -6.70 -3.23 -4.12
CA TYR A 465 -7.72 -2.18 -4.13
C TYR A 465 -9.14 -2.76 -4.08
N GLY A 466 -10.04 -2.16 -3.30
CA GLY A 466 -11.45 -2.57 -3.26
C GLY A 466 -12.40 -1.57 -2.61
N ASP A 467 -13.31 -1.00 -3.43
CA ASP A 467 -14.45 -0.21 -2.95
C ASP A 467 -15.69 -1.09 -2.72
N ARG A 468 -16.52 -0.74 -1.72
CA ARG A 468 -17.76 -1.44 -1.37
C ARG A 468 -18.98 -0.61 -1.77
N MET A 469 -19.83 -1.16 -2.62
CA MET A 469 -21.15 -0.58 -2.90
C MET A 469 -22.09 -0.66 -1.69
N ARG A 470 -22.64 0.48 -1.28
CA ARG A 470 -23.50 0.65 -0.09
C ARG A 470 -24.98 0.93 -0.41
N CYS A 471 -25.39 1.23 -1.65
CA CYS A 471 -26.72 1.81 -1.91
C CYS A 471 -27.85 0.78 -2.18
N GLN A 472 -29.08 1.14 -1.81
CA GLN A 472 -30.27 0.28 -1.92
C GLN A 472 -30.68 0.01 -3.38
N THR A 473 -30.41 0.97 -4.27
CA THR A 473 -30.67 0.86 -5.71
C THR A 473 -29.84 -0.22 -6.40
N ASP A 474 -28.62 -0.49 -5.91
CA ASP A 474 -27.78 -1.56 -6.46
C ASP A 474 -28.28 -2.95 -6.03
N LYS A 475 -28.86 -3.06 -4.84
CA LYS A 475 -29.48 -4.31 -4.36
C LYS A 475 -30.76 -4.64 -5.12
N ASP A 476 -31.54 -3.63 -5.49
CA ASP A 476 -32.77 -3.82 -6.27
C ASP A 476 -32.46 -4.22 -7.72
N ARG A 477 -31.42 -3.63 -8.34
CA ARG A 477 -30.93 -4.06 -9.66
C ARG A 477 -30.46 -5.52 -9.68
N VAL A 478 -29.83 -6.00 -8.62
CA VAL A 478 -29.40 -7.40 -8.50
C VAL A 478 -30.59 -8.35 -8.39
N ALA A 479 -31.68 -7.95 -7.73
CA ALA A 479 -32.90 -8.74 -7.65
C ALA A 479 -33.62 -8.84 -9.01
N ASP A 480 -33.60 -7.77 -9.80
CA ASP A 480 -34.20 -7.72 -11.13
C ASP A 480 -33.36 -8.51 -12.16
N ILE A 481 -32.02 -8.47 -12.04
CA ILE A 481 -31.12 -9.33 -12.83
C ILE A 481 -31.36 -10.80 -12.51
N PHE A 482 -31.52 -11.16 -11.23
CA PHE A 482 -31.83 -12.53 -10.83
C PHE A 482 -33.15 -13.03 -11.44
N GLU A 483 -34.18 -12.17 -11.47
CA GLU A 483 -35.47 -12.49 -12.08
C GLU A 483 -35.35 -12.69 -13.60
N SER A 484 -34.54 -11.87 -14.27
CA SER A 484 -34.27 -12.01 -15.70
C SER A 484 -33.51 -13.29 -16.06
N CYS A 485 -32.57 -13.73 -15.20
CA CYS A 485 -31.76 -14.91 -15.45
C CYS A 485 -32.47 -16.23 -15.08
N PHE A 486 -33.29 -16.23 -14.03
CA PHE A 486 -33.88 -17.45 -13.48
C PHE A 486 -35.41 -17.51 -13.58
N GLY A 487 -36.03 -16.53 -14.25
CA GLY A 487 -37.47 -16.47 -14.51
C GLY A 487 -38.33 -16.30 -13.25
N ARG A 488 -37.72 -15.94 -12.12
CA ARG A 488 -38.38 -15.74 -10.83
C ARG A 488 -37.60 -14.77 -9.97
N ARG A 489 -38.27 -13.81 -9.34
CA ARG A 489 -37.66 -13.02 -8.26
C ARG A 489 -37.19 -13.93 -7.11
N PRO A 490 -36.08 -13.61 -6.40
CA PRO A 490 -35.70 -14.35 -5.20
C PRO A 490 -36.85 -14.27 -4.21
N ARG A 491 -37.51 -15.40 -3.91
CA ARG A 491 -38.53 -15.43 -2.85
C ARG A 491 -37.83 -15.21 -1.52
N GLY A 492 -38.24 -14.19 -0.77
CA GLY A 492 -37.90 -14.08 0.64
C GLY A 492 -38.39 -15.34 1.34
N PHE A 493 -37.46 -16.15 1.86
CA PHE A 493 -37.82 -17.32 2.66
C PHE A 493 -38.56 -16.84 3.92
N ALA A 494 -39.86 -17.13 4.02
CA ALA A 494 -40.60 -16.96 5.25
C ALA A 494 -40.11 -18.02 6.24
N ILE A 495 -39.07 -17.68 7.01
CA ILE A 495 -38.54 -18.55 8.05
C ILE A 495 -39.48 -18.49 9.26
N VAL A 496 -39.97 -19.65 9.72
CA VAL A 496 -40.76 -19.77 10.96
C VAL A 496 -39.83 -20.27 12.06
N PRO A 497 -39.67 -19.55 13.19
CA PRO A 497 -38.89 -20.04 14.32
C PRO A 497 -39.62 -21.21 15.02
N TYR A 498 -38.89 -22.28 15.33
CA TYR A 498 -39.39 -23.42 16.10
C TYR A 498 -38.42 -23.72 17.26
N VAL A 499 -38.92 -23.82 18.49
CA VAL A 499 -38.09 -23.98 19.69
C VAL A 499 -38.41 -25.32 20.36
N THR A 500 -37.38 -26.13 20.59
CA THR A 500 -37.42 -27.37 21.37
C THR A 500 -36.74 -27.18 22.73
N ASN A 501 -36.78 -28.22 23.58
CA ASN A 501 -36.14 -28.19 24.89
C ASN A 501 -34.60 -28.10 24.79
N ASP A 502 -34.02 -28.60 23.70
CA ASP A 502 -32.59 -28.70 23.47
C ASP A 502 -32.06 -27.71 22.40
N ARG A 503 -32.92 -27.22 21.50
CA ARG A 503 -32.52 -26.40 20.35
C ARG A 503 -33.52 -25.31 19.96
N VAL A 504 -33.01 -24.27 19.29
CA VAL A 504 -33.80 -23.24 18.61
C VAL A 504 -33.53 -23.37 17.12
N HIS A 505 -34.59 -23.57 16.33
CA HIS A 505 -34.54 -23.72 14.88
C HIS A 505 -35.05 -22.45 14.19
N LEU A 506 -34.25 -21.94 13.26
CA LEU A 506 -34.54 -20.77 12.43
C LEU A 506 -34.36 -21.19 10.96
N GLY A 507 -35.40 -21.81 10.39
CA GLY A 507 -35.34 -22.33 9.02
C GLY A 507 -34.43 -23.55 8.98
N ASP A 508 -33.34 -23.48 8.22
CA ASP A 508 -32.34 -24.55 8.09
C ASP A 508 -31.21 -24.48 9.14
N VAL A 509 -31.18 -23.46 9.99
CA VAL A 509 -30.15 -23.26 11.02
C VAL A 509 -30.70 -23.65 12.40
N SER A 510 -29.88 -24.32 13.22
CA SER A 510 -30.25 -24.67 14.60
C SER A 510 -29.17 -24.29 15.62
N VAL A 511 -29.57 -23.78 16.78
CA VAL A 511 -28.69 -23.37 17.88
C VAL A 511 -29.03 -24.17 19.13
N ALA A 512 -28.03 -24.76 19.80
CA ALA A 512 -28.21 -25.49 21.05
C ALA A 512 -28.53 -24.55 22.23
N ARG A 513 -29.45 -24.98 23.10
CA ARG A 513 -29.85 -24.23 24.31
C ARG A 513 -28.99 -24.61 25.52
N GLY A 514 -28.57 -23.62 26.31
CA GLY A 514 -27.94 -23.81 27.61
C GLY A 514 -28.96 -24.22 28.69
N LYS A 515 -28.55 -25.05 29.66
CA LYS A 515 -29.44 -25.59 30.73
C LYS A 515 -29.85 -24.58 31.82
N GLY A 516 -29.36 -23.35 31.79
CA GLY A 516 -29.70 -22.31 32.77
C GLY A 516 -29.78 -20.94 32.11
N GLY A 517 -30.71 -20.09 32.57
CA GLY A 517 -30.75 -18.67 32.20
C GLY A 517 -31.93 -18.19 31.36
N VAL A 518 -33.06 -18.91 31.29
CA VAL A 518 -34.28 -18.33 30.70
C VAL A 518 -34.89 -17.36 31.70
N ASN A 519 -34.65 -16.07 31.52
CA ASN A 519 -35.30 -15.03 32.33
C ASN A 519 -36.76 -14.89 31.89
N GLU A 520 -37.68 -15.63 32.52
CA GLU A 520 -39.11 -15.69 32.17
C GLU A 520 -39.83 -14.32 32.22
N HIS A 521 -39.25 -13.33 32.90
CA HIS A 521 -39.84 -12.00 33.05
C HIS A 521 -39.88 -11.19 31.74
N VAL A 522 -39.02 -11.48 30.76
CA VAL A 522 -38.96 -10.73 29.48
C VAL A 522 -40.12 -11.11 28.55
N LEU A 523 -40.63 -12.34 28.63
CA LEU A 523 -41.76 -12.78 27.80
C LEU A 523 -43.12 -12.22 28.26
N ARG A 524 -43.21 -11.68 29.49
CA ARG A 524 -44.47 -11.16 30.04
C ARG A 524 -44.72 -9.68 29.74
N GLN A 525 -43.69 -8.90 29.43
CA GLN A 525 -43.84 -7.44 29.27
C GLN A 525 -44.03 -6.96 27.83
N ASP A 526 -43.64 -7.73 26.81
CA ASP A 526 -43.82 -7.31 25.42
C ASP A 526 -44.52 -8.39 24.58
N LYS A 527 -45.85 -8.26 24.43
CA LYS A 527 -46.67 -9.01 23.44
C LYS A 527 -46.25 -8.75 21.98
N SER A 528 -45.28 -7.88 21.76
CA SER A 528 -44.73 -7.44 20.48
C SER A 528 -43.42 -8.16 20.09
N CYS A 529 -42.97 -9.17 20.85
CA CYS A 529 -41.80 -10.00 20.49
C CYS A 529 -42.07 -10.99 19.33
N LEU A 530 -42.87 -10.60 18.34
CA LEU A 530 -42.81 -11.21 17.02
C LEU A 530 -41.51 -10.73 16.37
N VAL A 531 -40.54 -11.63 16.23
CA VAL A 531 -39.41 -11.42 15.32
C VAL A 531 -40.01 -11.02 13.96
N LEU A 532 -39.92 -9.74 13.61
CA LEU A 532 -40.50 -9.25 12.36
C LEU A 532 -39.80 -10.00 11.22
N ARG A 533 -40.55 -10.41 10.20
CA ARG A 533 -40.07 -11.23 9.07
C ARG A 533 -38.77 -10.71 8.41
N GLY A 534 -38.46 -9.42 8.54
CA GLY A 534 -37.22 -8.80 8.06
C GLY A 534 -35.97 -9.01 8.93
N GLN A 535 -36.09 -9.52 10.17
CA GLN A 535 -34.97 -9.69 11.11
C GLN A 535 -34.30 -11.08 11.02
N LEU A 536 -34.87 -11.99 10.23
CA LEU A 536 -34.42 -13.39 10.12
C LEU A 536 -33.16 -13.56 9.25
N GLY A 537 -32.95 -12.69 8.26
CA GLY A 537 -31.72 -12.68 7.47
C GLY A 537 -30.49 -12.25 8.27
N VAL A 538 -30.70 -11.36 9.24
CA VAL A 538 -29.65 -10.85 10.15
C VAL A 538 -29.18 -11.94 11.12
N LEU A 539 -30.10 -12.78 11.62
CA LEU A 539 -29.78 -13.89 12.52
C LEU A 539 -28.98 -15.02 11.86
N ARG A 540 -29.00 -15.13 10.52
CA ARG A 540 -28.19 -16.10 9.77
C ARG A 540 -26.73 -15.63 9.61
N SER A 541 -26.50 -14.32 9.75
CA SER A 541 -25.23 -13.61 9.59
C SER A 541 -24.73 -13.11 10.94
N LEU A 542 -24.66 -13.98 11.96
CA LEU A 542 -24.38 -13.62 13.36
C LEU A 542 -23.09 -12.79 13.59
N ALA A 543 -22.21 -12.68 12.60
CA ALA A 543 -21.05 -11.79 12.62
C ALA A 543 -21.39 -10.29 12.40
N TYR A 544 -22.50 -9.95 11.73
CA TYR A 544 -22.84 -8.56 11.39
C TYR A 544 -24.35 -8.29 11.37
N CYS A 545 -24.86 -7.59 12.39
CA CYS A 545 -26.22 -7.07 12.41
C CYS A 545 -26.27 -5.63 11.88
N THR A 546 -26.42 -5.45 10.56
CA THR A 546 -26.48 -4.11 9.93
C THR A 546 -27.91 -3.73 9.53
N GLY A 547 -28.27 -2.44 9.63
CA GLY A 547 -29.60 -1.91 9.29
C GLY A 547 -29.88 -0.53 9.90
N SER A 548 -30.93 0.15 9.45
CA SER A 548 -31.30 1.51 9.90
C SER A 548 -31.53 1.62 11.42
N SER A 549 -31.29 2.79 12.01
CA SER A 549 -31.58 3.03 13.43
C SER A 549 -33.06 2.74 13.73
N GLY A 550 -33.37 2.13 14.88
CA GLY A 550 -34.73 1.75 15.26
C GLY A 550 -35.29 0.46 14.67
N SER A 551 -34.56 -0.25 13.79
CA SER A 551 -35.04 -1.51 13.16
C SER A 551 -35.06 -2.75 14.07
N GLY A 552 -34.80 -2.58 15.37
CA GLY A 552 -34.86 -3.66 16.37
C GLY A 552 -33.67 -4.63 16.37
N LYS A 553 -32.52 -4.26 15.80
CA LYS A 553 -31.30 -5.10 15.73
C LYS A 553 -30.83 -5.61 17.10
N SER A 554 -30.70 -4.71 18.06
CA SER A 554 -30.30 -5.05 19.42
C SER A 554 -31.33 -5.93 20.12
N THR A 555 -32.62 -5.74 19.81
CA THR A 555 -33.72 -6.58 20.31
C THR A 555 -33.63 -8.00 19.74
N ALA A 556 -33.31 -8.16 18.45
CA ALA A 556 -33.16 -9.48 17.83
C ALA A 556 -32.00 -10.30 18.44
N VAL A 557 -30.85 -9.66 18.69
CA VAL A 557 -29.70 -10.31 19.35
C VAL A 557 -30.04 -10.69 20.80
N LYS A 558 -30.71 -9.80 21.54
CA LYS A 558 -31.19 -10.07 22.90
C LYS A 558 -32.17 -11.25 22.94
N THR A 559 -33.12 -11.30 22.01
CA THR A 559 -34.10 -12.40 21.92
C THR A 559 -33.42 -13.73 21.59
N LEU A 560 -32.44 -13.77 20.68
CA LEU A 560 -31.70 -14.99 20.36
C LEU A 560 -30.84 -15.48 21.55
N ALA A 561 -30.14 -14.58 22.23
CA ALA A 561 -29.36 -14.92 23.41
C ALA A 561 -30.24 -15.52 24.50
N ASN A 562 -31.44 -14.94 24.72
CA ASN A 562 -32.42 -15.46 25.67
C ASN A 562 -32.99 -16.82 25.24
N LEU A 563 -33.36 -17.00 23.95
CA LEU A 563 -33.88 -18.27 23.44
C LEU A 563 -32.83 -19.40 23.53
N SER A 564 -31.55 -19.07 23.31
CA SER A 564 -30.43 -20.00 23.43
C SER A 564 -29.91 -20.17 24.87
N GLY A 565 -30.40 -19.39 25.84
CA GLY A 565 -29.96 -19.46 27.23
C GLY A 565 -28.49 -19.07 27.42
N LYS A 566 -27.98 -18.12 26.63
CA LYS A 566 -26.59 -17.63 26.72
C LYS A 566 -26.55 -16.22 27.30
N PRO A 567 -25.58 -15.90 28.19
CA PRO A 567 -25.42 -14.54 28.68
C PRO A 567 -25.00 -13.61 27.53
N LEU A 568 -25.66 -12.46 27.41
CA LEU A 568 -25.31 -11.42 26.44
C LEU A 568 -24.74 -10.22 27.18
N ARG A 569 -23.47 -9.89 26.90
CA ARG A 569 -22.87 -8.60 27.29
C ARG A 569 -22.90 -7.67 26.08
N THR A 570 -23.36 -6.44 26.27
CA THR A 570 -23.41 -5.43 25.19
C THR A 570 -22.39 -4.34 25.51
N LEU A 571 -21.41 -4.17 24.62
CA LEU A 571 -20.48 -3.04 24.64
C LEU A 571 -20.96 -2.00 23.59
N PRO A 572 -21.35 -0.79 24.00
CA PRO A 572 -21.72 0.26 23.06
C PRO A 572 -20.45 0.87 22.44
N VAL A 573 -20.08 0.43 21.24
CA VAL A 573 -18.92 0.98 20.51
C VAL A 573 -19.30 2.33 19.90
N SER A 574 -18.63 3.39 20.35
CA SER A 574 -18.76 4.75 19.79
C SER A 574 -17.54 5.09 18.94
N SER A 575 -17.63 6.10 18.07
CA SER A 575 -16.47 6.57 17.28
C SER A 575 -15.35 7.19 18.12
N ALA A 576 -15.58 7.41 19.41
CA ALA A 576 -14.58 7.87 20.36
C ALA A 576 -13.96 6.73 21.19
N MET A 577 -14.40 5.47 21.00
CA MET A 577 -13.75 4.34 21.66
C MET A 577 -12.47 3.99 20.93
N ASP A 578 -11.39 3.82 21.69
CA ASP A 578 -10.10 3.36 21.19
C ASP A 578 -9.94 1.84 21.38
N THR A 579 -8.81 1.29 20.93
CA THR A 579 -8.46 -0.12 21.10
C THR A 579 -8.24 -0.50 22.57
N ALA A 580 -7.88 0.44 23.43
CA ALA A 580 -7.67 0.20 24.86
C ALA A 580 -8.99 0.02 25.61
N ASP A 581 -10.07 0.68 25.19
CA ASP A 581 -11.43 0.49 25.72
C ASP A 581 -11.99 -0.92 25.44
N LEU A 582 -11.49 -1.58 24.38
CA LEU A 582 -11.90 -2.92 23.95
C LEU A 582 -11.05 -4.04 24.56
N LEU A 583 -9.73 -3.83 24.64
CA LEU A 583 -8.77 -4.82 25.14
C LEU A 583 -8.49 -4.69 26.65
N GLY A 584 -8.85 -3.55 27.23
CA GLY A 584 -8.43 -3.12 28.57
C GLY A 584 -7.15 -2.29 28.50
N GLY A 585 -7.16 -1.13 29.16
CA GLY A 585 -5.97 -0.30 29.34
C GLY A 585 -5.06 -0.80 30.46
N PHE A 586 -3.81 -0.32 30.49
CA PHE A 586 -2.89 -0.57 31.60
C PHE A 586 -3.20 0.42 32.74
N GLU A 587 -3.94 0.00 33.77
CA GLU A 587 -4.18 0.82 34.97
C GLU A 587 -3.12 0.54 36.04
N GLN A 588 -2.48 1.61 36.54
CA GLN A 588 -1.50 1.55 37.61
C GLN A 588 -2.20 1.23 38.95
N VAL A 589 -2.33 -0.06 39.25
CA VAL A 589 -2.71 -0.71 40.54
C VAL A 589 -3.55 0.14 41.49
N PHE A 590 -4.89 0.03 41.40
CA PHE A 590 -5.78 0.23 42.54
C PHE A 590 -6.35 -1.13 42.97
N ARG A 591 -6.05 -1.57 44.20
CA ARG A 591 -6.55 -2.81 44.86
C ARG A 591 -8.08 -2.97 44.93
N LEU A 592 -8.87 -2.02 44.42
CA LEU A 592 -10.33 -2.01 44.52
C LEU A 592 -11.04 -2.72 43.34
N VAL A 593 -10.39 -2.87 42.19
CA VAL A 593 -11.01 -3.50 41.00
C VAL A 593 -11.07 -5.04 41.15
N GLU A 594 -10.02 -5.67 41.69
CA GLU A 594 -10.00 -7.12 41.98
C GLU A 594 -11.09 -7.58 42.97
N ILE A 595 -11.51 -6.70 43.89
CA ILE A 595 -12.54 -7.02 44.90
C ILE A 595 -13.94 -7.13 44.25
N ARG A 596 -14.20 -6.39 43.17
CA ARG A 596 -15.50 -6.44 42.48
C ARG A 596 -15.68 -7.67 41.59
N GLU A 597 -14.60 -8.22 41.04
CA GLU A 597 -14.68 -9.45 40.25
C GLU A 597 -14.91 -10.67 41.16
N THR A 598 -14.29 -10.71 42.35
CA THR A 598 -14.42 -11.80 43.31
C THR A 598 -15.79 -11.87 44.02
N GLU A 599 -16.50 -10.75 44.19
CA GLU A 599 -17.87 -10.76 44.75
C GLU A 599 -18.96 -11.26 43.75
N SER A 600 -18.61 -11.46 42.48
CA SER A 600 -19.56 -11.85 41.43
C SER A 600 -19.66 -13.36 41.14
N GLU A 601 -18.84 -14.18 41.79
CA GLU A 601 -18.98 -15.64 41.80
C GLU A 601 -19.82 -16.10 43.02
N PRO A 602 -20.81 -16.98 42.86
CA PRO A 602 -21.52 -17.53 44.01
C PRO A 602 -20.57 -18.40 44.85
N LEU A 603 -20.43 -18.04 46.12
CA LEU A 603 -19.84 -18.89 47.16
C LEU A 603 -20.60 -20.23 47.26
N ASP A 604 -20.06 -21.28 46.63
CA ASP A 604 -20.39 -22.66 46.98
C ASP A 604 -19.69 -23.00 48.31
N LEU A 605 -20.34 -22.60 49.41
CA LEU A 605 -20.06 -23.11 50.74
C LEU A 605 -20.61 -24.54 50.84
N VAL A 606 -19.72 -25.52 50.70
CA VAL A 606 -19.97 -26.92 51.08
C VAL A 606 -19.16 -27.21 52.35
N ILE A 607 -19.87 -27.46 53.46
CA ILE A 607 -19.37 -28.30 54.55
C ILE A 607 -19.54 -29.75 54.12
#